data_AF-A0A5B7RAM6-F1
#
_entry.id   AF-A0A5B7RAM6-F1
#
_cell.length_a   1.000
_cell.length_b   1.000
_cell.length_c   1.000
_cell.angle_alpha   90.00
_cell.angle_beta   90.00
_cell.angle_gamma   90.00
#
_symmetry.space_group_name_H-M   'P 1'
#
loop_
_entity.id
_entity.type
_entity.pdbx_description
1 polymer ?
#
loop_
_entity_poly.entity_id
_entity_poly.type
_entity_poly.pdbx_seq_one_letter_code
_entity_poly.pdbx_strand_id
1 'polypeptide(L)'
;MDIDALKQAAIDAYMRSEGYQRQGGGSYFDYGLGFSATVGSDGTGVATYSTSSGSGMPVTSNVDLDYRTEWGEVRDRVDTALEQWQDDRLPEPSALNGGMVTAQAAVTALNMGSQNSYGGALGGYYKTISDNASEFRGAAMDAFNNSFVNQLPAVISNHGCLAAIVTEAWAAEKEIWTQARADRDTHVEKATAALDSYAESEGTSEIKFLLGLTGAALAGASAIASGGVTLPFALATAGITSLSATNDYVGELRLERSGDSYQDLMAAFESGLDDIDEAITQQETLVREGLENGWQTFEAHRALFDLTPRVSDDGDGGWGDETSIFDVTDAGALAVVIPGEAVVGSLSSGMKNLAHGLEDADPKIIAGAEEGGLLSPSAREVGLRYNGVAIMMWIVGDNTAASIRDLTWDVRNSEAMLRAIVTDFTNADAASQAGLDDLRGQLVGGSGEDPWR
;
A
#
# COMPACT_ATOMS: atom_id res chain seq x y z
N MET A 1 0.74 0.33 -25.72
CA MET A 1 1.14 -0.98 -26.27
C MET A 1 0.63 -1.17 -27.71
N ASP A 2 1.51 -1.47 -28.68
CA ASP A 2 1.16 -1.77 -30.08
C ASP A 2 1.32 -3.29 -30.36
N ILE A 3 0.25 -4.05 -30.09
CA ILE A 3 0.27 -5.52 -30.23
C ILE A 3 0.31 -5.94 -31.71
N ASP A 4 -0.31 -5.17 -32.60
CA ASP A 4 -0.38 -5.51 -34.02
C ASP A 4 1.00 -5.42 -34.67
N ALA A 5 1.81 -4.42 -34.29
CA ALA A 5 3.21 -4.33 -34.70
C ALA A 5 4.03 -5.54 -34.21
N LEU A 6 3.87 -5.95 -32.94
CA LEU A 6 4.56 -7.13 -32.40
C LEU A 6 4.18 -8.40 -33.16
N LYS A 7 2.88 -8.61 -33.43
CA LYS A 7 2.40 -9.76 -34.22
C LYS A 7 2.99 -9.78 -35.62
N GLN A 8 3.06 -8.62 -36.28
CA GLN A 8 3.65 -8.53 -37.61
C GLN A 8 5.16 -8.82 -37.58
N ALA A 9 5.89 -8.26 -36.62
CA ALA A 9 7.32 -8.52 -36.46
C ALA A 9 7.60 -10.00 -36.16
N ALA A 10 6.76 -10.65 -35.35
CA ALA A 10 6.83 -12.08 -35.09
C ALA A 10 6.61 -12.93 -36.35
N ILE A 11 5.65 -12.56 -37.20
CA ILE A 11 5.43 -13.20 -38.51
C ILE A 11 6.64 -13.01 -39.42
N ASP A 12 7.18 -11.80 -39.49
CA ASP A 12 8.36 -11.50 -40.31
C ASP A 12 9.58 -12.31 -39.88
N ALA A 13 9.81 -12.40 -38.56
CA ALA A 13 10.86 -13.23 -37.98
C ALA A 13 10.64 -14.73 -38.25
N TYR A 14 9.40 -15.22 -38.15
CA TYR A 14 9.04 -16.60 -38.49
C TYR A 14 9.34 -16.90 -39.96
N MET A 15 8.86 -16.06 -40.88
CA MET A 15 9.13 -16.20 -42.32
C MET A 15 10.63 -16.18 -42.60
N ARG A 16 11.39 -15.37 -41.86
CA ARG A 16 12.85 -15.36 -41.99
C ARG A 16 13.49 -16.68 -41.56
N SER A 17 13.02 -17.28 -40.47
CA SER A 17 13.49 -18.61 -40.03
C SER A 17 13.17 -19.73 -41.03
N GLU A 18 12.12 -19.55 -41.83
CA GLU A 18 11.76 -20.45 -42.94
C GLU A 18 12.56 -20.17 -44.24
N GLY A 19 13.53 -19.25 -44.21
CA GLY A 19 14.43 -18.95 -45.33
C GLY A 19 13.96 -17.80 -46.24
N TYR A 20 12.90 -17.08 -45.88
CA TYR A 20 12.36 -15.98 -46.68
C TYR A 20 12.91 -14.63 -46.26
N GLN A 21 13.24 -13.77 -47.21
CA GLN A 21 13.63 -12.38 -46.95
C GLN A 21 12.44 -11.44 -47.12
N ARG A 22 12.22 -10.54 -46.15
CA ARG A 22 11.18 -9.51 -46.22
C ARG A 22 11.42 -8.56 -47.39
N GLN A 23 10.39 -8.38 -48.21
CA GLN A 23 10.27 -7.31 -49.19
C GLN A 23 9.11 -6.39 -48.75
N GLY A 24 9.28 -5.08 -48.91
CA GLY A 24 8.32 -4.10 -48.40
C GLY A 24 6.87 -4.39 -48.81
N GLY A 25 5.91 -4.06 -47.93
CA GLY A 25 4.48 -4.23 -48.22
C GLY A 25 3.94 -5.66 -48.05
N GLY A 26 4.54 -6.49 -47.18
CA GLY A 26 4.08 -7.85 -46.89
C GLY A 26 4.50 -8.89 -47.93
N SER A 27 5.52 -8.60 -48.74
CA SER A 27 6.06 -9.56 -49.71
C SER A 27 7.29 -10.26 -49.15
N TYR A 28 7.57 -11.48 -49.62
CA TYR A 28 8.67 -12.31 -49.12
C TYR A 28 9.41 -12.96 -50.29
N PHE A 29 10.73 -13.09 -50.21
CA PHE A 29 11.54 -13.60 -51.32
C PHE A 29 12.53 -14.67 -50.86
N ASP A 30 12.57 -15.79 -51.56
CA ASP A 30 13.51 -16.88 -51.29
C ASP A 30 14.55 -17.00 -52.43
N TYR A 31 15.82 -16.72 -52.09
CA TYR A 31 16.95 -16.81 -53.02
C TYR A 31 17.40 -18.25 -53.30
N GLY A 32 17.12 -19.19 -52.40
CA GLY A 32 17.52 -20.60 -52.53
C GLY A 32 16.72 -21.33 -53.61
N LEU A 33 15.49 -20.88 -53.85
CA LEU A 33 14.58 -21.49 -54.81
C LEU A 33 14.34 -20.60 -56.06
N GLY A 34 14.59 -19.28 -56.00
CA GLY A 34 14.35 -18.35 -57.13
C GLY A 34 12.88 -17.96 -57.30
N PHE A 35 12.11 -17.95 -56.21
CA PHE A 35 10.69 -17.64 -56.18
C PHE A 35 10.50 -16.28 -55.48
N SER A 36 9.61 -15.45 -56.04
CA SER A 36 9.06 -14.31 -55.30
C SER A 36 7.69 -14.72 -54.77
N ALA A 37 7.51 -14.67 -53.46
CA ALA A 37 6.24 -14.87 -52.80
C ALA A 37 5.64 -13.52 -52.42
N THR A 38 4.37 -13.32 -52.71
CA THR A 38 3.60 -12.22 -52.12
C THR A 38 2.53 -12.85 -51.27
N VAL A 39 2.55 -12.59 -49.96
CA VAL A 39 1.59 -13.12 -49.00
C VAL A 39 0.76 -11.94 -48.49
N GLY A 40 -0.55 -12.00 -48.69
CA GLY A 40 -1.48 -11.02 -48.16
C GLY A 40 -1.55 -11.07 -46.64
N SER A 41 -2.14 -10.04 -46.03
CA SER A 41 -2.29 -9.94 -44.57
C SER A 41 -3.08 -11.09 -43.93
N ASP A 42 -3.88 -11.80 -44.73
CA ASP A 42 -4.64 -12.98 -44.30
C ASP A 42 -3.82 -14.28 -44.32
N GLY A 43 -2.53 -14.24 -44.64
CA GLY A 43 -1.66 -15.42 -44.70
C GLY A 43 -1.75 -16.19 -46.02
N THR A 44 -2.53 -15.75 -47.01
CA THR A 44 -2.50 -16.36 -48.35
C THR A 44 -1.66 -15.60 -49.33
N GLY A 45 -0.95 -16.35 -50.16
CA GLY A 45 -0.07 -15.77 -51.15
C GLY A 45 0.01 -16.55 -52.43
N VAL A 46 0.76 -15.97 -53.36
CA VAL A 46 1.16 -16.66 -54.58
C VAL A 46 2.68 -16.57 -54.67
N ALA A 47 3.33 -17.72 -54.80
CA ALA A 47 4.71 -17.82 -55.22
C ALA A 47 4.77 -17.86 -56.75
N THR A 48 5.47 -16.92 -57.36
CA THR A 48 5.76 -16.94 -58.80
C THR A 48 7.17 -17.45 -59.02
N TYR A 49 7.31 -18.47 -59.86
CA TYR A 49 8.61 -19.02 -60.27
C TYR A 49 8.87 -18.80 -61.75
N SER A 50 10.12 -18.47 -62.08
CA SER A 50 10.57 -18.27 -63.45
C SER A 50 11.79 -19.14 -63.73
N THR A 51 11.62 -20.17 -64.55
CA THR A 51 12.73 -20.99 -65.01
C THR A 51 13.15 -20.58 -66.43
N SER A 52 14.42 -20.24 -66.61
CA SER A 52 15.02 -20.04 -67.93
C SER A 52 15.87 -21.26 -68.32
N SER A 53 15.31 -22.14 -69.15
CA SER A 53 16.06 -23.26 -69.73
C SER A 53 16.59 -22.87 -71.12
N GLY A 54 17.84 -22.42 -71.21
CA GLY A 54 18.47 -22.07 -72.49
C GLY A 54 17.76 -20.93 -73.23
N SER A 55 18.10 -20.70 -74.50
CA SER A 55 17.71 -19.53 -75.33
C SER A 55 16.20 -19.34 -75.63
N GLY A 56 15.29 -19.85 -74.79
CA GLY A 56 13.85 -19.68 -74.88
C GLY A 56 13.30 -18.61 -73.92
N MET A 57 12.06 -18.18 -74.15
CA MET A 57 11.34 -17.25 -73.27
C MET A 57 11.16 -17.85 -71.85
N PRO A 58 11.25 -17.04 -70.79
CA PRO A 58 11.02 -17.52 -69.42
C PRO A 58 9.63 -18.14 -69.28
N VAL A 59 9.56 -19.34 -68.71
CA VAL A 59 8.29 -19.98 -68.32
C VAL A 59 8.00 -19.53 -66.89
N THR A 60 6.88 -18.81 -66.71
CA THR A 60 6.37 -18.45 -65.39
C THR A 60 5.29 -19.43 -64.96
N SER A 61 5.25 -19.75 -63.68
CA SER A 61 4.22 -20.57 -63.08
C SER A 61 3.98 -20.15 -61.64
N ASN A 62 2.73 -20.27 -61.22
CA ASN A 62 2.26 -19.79 -59.92
C ASN A 62 1.96 -20.97 -59.03
N VAL A 63 2.35 -20.87 -57.76
CA VAL A 63 2.02 -21.81 -56.70
C VAL A 63 1.23 -21.04 -55.65
N ASP A 64 0.06 -21.55 -55.28
CA ASP A 64 -0.71 -20.98 -54.18
C ASP A 64 -0.01 -21.33 -52.86
N LEU A 65 0.22 -20.31 -52.03
CA LEU A 65 0.78 -20.42 -50.69
C LEU A 65 -0.34 -20.18 -49.67
N ASP A 66 -0.42 -21.02 -48.64
CA ASP A 66 -1.38 -20.86 -47.55
C ASP A 66 -0.63 -21.01 -46.22
N TYR A 67 -0.39 -19.87 -45.55
CA TYR A 67 0.22 -19.76 -44.22
C TYR A 67 -0.80 -19.39 -43.15
N ARG A 68 -2.10 -19.51 -43.43
CA ARG A 68 -3.16 -19.11 -42.49
C ARG A 68 -3.02 -19.78 -41.14
N THR A 69 -2.68 -21.06 -41.12
CA THR A 69 -2.55 -21.84 -39.88
C THR A 69 -1.32 -21.39 -39.12
N GLU A 70 -0.16 -21.34 -39.75
CA GLU A 70 1.12 -21.00 -39.15
C GLU A 70 1.13 -19.56 -38.63
N TRP A 71 0.62 -18.60 -39.42
CA TRP A 71 0.48 -17.21 -38.96
C TRP A 71 -0.60 -17.05 -37.90
N GLY A 72 -1.60 -17.94 -37.89
CA GLY A 72 -2.56 -18.05 -36.79
C GLY A 72 -1.84 -18.42 -35.49
N GLU A 73 -1.04 -19.49 -35.53
CA GLU A 73 -0.25 -19.97 -34.37
C GLU A 73 0.72 -18.91 -33.85
N VAL A 74 1.39 -18.17 -34.73
CA VAL A 74 2.29 -17.05 -34.34
C VAL A 74 1.51 -15.95 -33.59
N ARG A 75 0.33 -15.56 -34.09
CA ARG A 75 -0.51 -14.55 -33.46
C ARG A 75 -1.07 -15.03 -32.13
N ASP A 76 -1.56 -16.26 -32.10
CA ASP A 76 -2.11 -16.90 -30.90
C ASP A 76 -1.05 -17.01 -29.80
N ARG A 77 0.22 -17.27 -30.17
CA ARG A 77 1.34 -17.27 -29.21
C ARG A 77 1.54 -15.90 -28.56
N VAL A 78 1.54 -14.82 -29.34
CA VAL A 78 1.62 -13.44 -28.81
C VAL A 78 0.42 -13.12 -27.93
N ASP A 79 -0.79 -13.45 -28.37
CA ASP A 79 -2.02 -13.18 -27.62
C ASP A 79 -2.06 -13.94 -26.29
N THR A 80 -1.63 -15.20 -26.30
CA THR A 80 -1.55 -16.04 -25.09
C THR A 80 -0.55 -15.46 -24.09
N ALA A 81 0.64 -15.05 -24.55
CA ALA A 81 1.66 -14.46 -23.68
C ALA A 81 1.19 -13.15 -23.03
N LEU A 82 0.41 -12.34 -23.75
CA LEU A 82 -0.09 -11.05 -23.26
C LEU A 82 -1.46 -11.13 -22.57
N GLU A 83 -2.07 -12.30 -22.47
CA GLU A 83 -3.44 -12.44 -21.96
C GLU A 83 -3.60 -11.85 -20.55
N GLN A 84 -2.68 -12.16 -19.64
CA GLN A 84 -2.69 -11.66 -18.26
C GLN A 84 -2.24 -10.20 -18.12
N TRP A 85 -1.68 -9.62 -19.20
CA TRP A 85 -1.11 -8.27 -19.23
C TRP A 85 -2.06 -7.24 -19.85
N GLN A 86 -3.30 -7.61 -20.13
CA GLN A 86 -4.33 -6.70 -20.64
C GLN A 86 -4.69 -5.64 -19.60
N ASP A 87 -4.97 -4.41 -20.05
CA ASP A 87 -5.17 -3.25 -19.18
C ASP A 87 -6.37 -3.41 -18.22
N ASP A 88 -7.36 -4.22 -18.57
CA ASP A 88 -8.54 -4.54 -17.76
C ASP A 88 -8.28 -5.62 -16.68
N ARG A 89 -7.16 -6.35 -16.78
CA ARG A 89 -6.73 -7.35 -15.78
C ARG A 89 -5.72 -6.80 -14.78
N LEU A 90 -5.09 -5.67 -15.08
CA LEU A 90 -4.10 -5.03 -14.23
C LEU A 90 -4.72 -3.91 -13.40
N PRO A 91 -4.27 -3.68 -12.15
CA PRO A 91 -4.65 -2.47 -11.41
C PRO A 91 -4.34 -1.21 -12.21
N GLU A 92 -5.30 -0.29 -12.22
CA GLU A 92 -5.19 0.99 -12.91
C GLU A 92 -4.60 2.02 -11.94
N PRO A 93 -3.36 2.53 -12.17
CA PRO A 93 -2.69 3.39 -11.20
C PRO A 93 -3.49 4.63 -10.79
N SER A 94 -4.29 5.17 -11.73
CA SER A 94 -5.13 6.33 -11.47
C SER A 94 -6.30 6.03 -10.52
N ALA A 95 -6.81 4.79 -10.52
CA ALA A 95 -7.88 4.35 -9.62
C ALA A 95 -7.39 4.23 -8.16
N LEU A 96 -6.11 3.94 -7.95
CA LEU A 96 -5.51 3.78 -6.62
C LEU A 96 -5.36 5.12 -5.87
N ASN A 97 -5.56 6.27 -6.55
CA ASN A 97 -5.56 7.58 -5.89
C ASN A 97 -6.69 7.73 -4.87
N GLY A 98 -7.84 7.07 -5.07
CA GLY A 98 -8.97 7.12 -4.14
C GLY A 98 -8.55 6.64 -2.76
N GLY A 99 -8.12 5.38 -2.68
CA GLY A 99 -7.63 4.76 -1.45
C GLY A 99 -6.50 5.55 -0.78
N MET A 100 -5.54 6.04 -1.56
CA MET A 100 -4.46 6.89 -1.05
C MET A 100 -4.98 8.18 -0.39
N VAL A 101 -5.92 8.90 -1.03
CA VAL A 101 -6.51 10.13 -0.49
C VAL A 101 -7.34 9.83 0.76
N THR A 102 -8.10 8.74 0.74
CA THR A 102 -8.91 8.30 1.89
C THR A 102 -8.02 7.96 3.09
N ALA A 103 -6.94 7.20 2.88
CA ALA A 103 -5.96 6.88 3.93
C ALA A 103 -5.26 8.15 4.46
N GLN A 104 -4.91 9.10 3.59
CA GLN A 104 -4.31 10.37 3.99
C GLN A 104 -5.29 11.25 4.81
N ALA A 105 -6.60 11.13 4.57
CA ALA A 105 -7.60 11.81 5.36
C ALA A 105 -7.63 11.32 6.83
N ALA A 106 -7.33 10.04 7.07
CA ALA A 106 -7.15 9.51 8.42
C ALA A 106 -5.93 10.08 9.12
N VAL A 107 -4.78 10.14 8.44
CA VAL A 107 -3.55 10.80 8.95
C VAL A 107 -3.83 12.25 9.33
N THR A 108 -4.57 12.97 8.48
CA THR A 108 -4.95 14.36 8.74
C THR A 108 -5.89 14.49 9.92
N ALA A 109 -6.86 13.58 10.07
CA ALA A 109 -7.80 13.57 11.18
C ALA A 109 -7.10 13.33 12.53
N LEU A 110 -6.08 12.47 12.56
CA LEU A 110 -5.29 12.14 13.75
C LEU A 110 -4.14 13.13 14.02
N ASN A 111 -3.98 14.16 13.19
CA ASN A 111 -2.91 15.12 13.36
C ASN A 111 -3.15 16.04 14.57
N MET A 112 -2.23 15.97 15.53
CA MET A 112 -2.19 16.79 16.75
C MET A 112 -1.19 17.96 16.66
N GLY A 113 -0.38 18.00 15.60
CA GLY A 113 0.81 18.85 15.46
C GLY A 113 1.86 18.57 16.54
N SER A 114 2.83 19.49 16.68
CA SER A 114 3.81 19.40 17.75
C SER A 114 3.21 19.82 19.10
N GLN A 115 3.80 19.35 20.21
CA GLN A 115 3.41 19.74 21.58
C GLN A 115 3.29 21.27 21.78
N ASN A 116 4.01 22.07 20.98
CA ASN A 116 4.03 23.53 21.11
C ASN A 116 3.21 24.27 20.04
N SER A 117 2.71 23.57 19.02
CA SER A 117 2.03 24.19 17.88
C SER A 117 0.56 23.80 17.75
N TYR A 118 0.11 22.70 18.40
CA TYR A 118 -1.29 22.25 18.41
C TYR A 118 -1.92 22.26 17.01
N GLY A 119 -1.55 21.28 16.20
CA GLY A 119 -2.02 21.14 14.82
C GLY A 119 -3.38 20.44 14.73
N GLY A 120 -4.12 20.73 13.66
CA GLY A 120 -5.40 20.08 13.39
C GLY A 120 -6.51 20.37 14.42
N ALA A 121 -7.64 19.68 14.27
CA ALA A 121 -8.77 19.82 15.20
C ALA A 121 -8.44 19.21 16.57
N LEU A 122 -7.87 17.99 16.57
CA LEU A 122 -7.52 17.29 17.80
C LEU A 122 -6.48 18.05 18.64
N GLY A 123 -5.47 18.66 18.00
CA GLY A 123 -4.50 19.50 18.72
C GLY A 123 -5.15 20.69 19.42
N GLY A 124 -6.16 21.32 18.80
CA GLY A 124 -6.95 22.39 19.42
C GLY A 124 -7.78 21.92 20.62
N TYR A 125 -8.38 20.72 20.53
CA TYR A 125 -9.10 20.11 21.65
C TYR A 125 -8.16 19.74 22.78
N TYR A 126 -7.01 19.14 22.47
CA TYR A 126 -5.97 18.85 23.46
C TYR A 126 -5.42 20.11 24.12
N LYS A 127 -5.23 21.21 23.38
CA LYS A 127 -4.86 22.49 23.98
C LYS A 127 -5.86 22.91 25.05
N THR A 128 -7.16 22.77 24.75
CA THR A 128 -8.22 23.07 25.71
C THR A 128 -8.12 22.18 26.95
N ILE A 129 -7.84 20.89 26.78
CA ILE A 129 -7.62 19.96 27.89
C ILE A 129 -6.39 20.40 28.71
N SER A 130 -5.24 20.55 28.07
CA SER A 130 -3.95 20.89 28.71
C SER A 130 -4.01 22.21 29.49
N ASP A 131 -4.56 23.27 28.88
CA ASP A 131 -4.69 24.58 29.51
C ASP A 131 -5.50 24.48 30.82
N ASN A 132 -6.63 23.75 30.80
CA ASN A 132 -7.55 23.67 31.94
C ASN A 132 -7.13 22.61 32.97
N ALA A 133 -6.54 21.49 32.54
CA ALA A 133 -6.05 20.43 33.43
C ALA A 133 -4.91 20.93 34.34
N SER A 134 -4.15 21.91 33.85
CA SER A 134 -3.08 22.57 34.62
C SER A 134 -3.58 23.44 35.78
N GLU A 135 -4.88 23.77 35.84
CA GLU A 135 -5.48 24.56 36.93
C GLU A 135 -5.86 23.70 38.13
N PHE A 136 -5.99 22.39 37.94
CA PHE A 136 -6.20 21.48 39.05
C PHE A 136 -4.87 21.21 39.79
N ARG A 137 -4.92 21.08 41.11
CA ARG A 137 -3.74 20.80 41.96
C ARG A 137 -4.07 19.67 42.94
N GLY A 138 -3.04 18.94 43.35
CA GLY A 138 -3.13 17.86 44.34
C GLY A 138 -2.63 16.52 43.77
N ALA A 139 -2.14 15.63 44.63
CA ALA A 139 -1.45 14.40 44.23
C ALA A 139 -2.26 13.54 43.25
N ALA A 140 -3.57 13.40 43.47
CA ALA A 140 -4.46 12.64 42.60
C ALA A 140 -4.60 13.27 41.19
N MET A 141 -4.53 14.59 41.11
CA MET A 141 -4.66 15.29 39.83
C MET A 141 -3.34 15.42 39.09
N ASP A 142 -2.22 15.45 39.82
CA ASP A 142 -0.90 15.25 39.23
C ASP A 142 -0.78 13.83 38.64
N ALA A 143 -1.32 12.81 39.31
CA ALA A 143 -1.38 11.44 38.81
C ALA A 143 -2.24 11.31 37.54
N PHE A 144 -3.43 11.93 37.52
CA PHE A 144 -4.29 11.99 36.33
C PHE A 144 -3.59 12.70 35.15
N ASN A 145 -2.98 13.87 35.41
CA ASN A 145 -2.27 14.63 34.38
C ASN A 145 -1.09 13.83 33.79
N ASN A 146 -0.31 13.15 34.63
CA ASN A 146 0.84 12.37 34.18
C ASN A 146 0.46 11.06 33.47
N SER A 147 -0.60 10.40 33.91
CA SER A 147 -1.00 9.09 33.39
C SER A 147 -1.92 9.17 32.18
N PHE A 148 -2.69 10.25 32.05
CA PHE A 148 -3.70 10.41 31.01
C PHE A 148 -3.42 11.62 30.12
N VAL A 149 -3.52 12.85 30.66
CA VAL A 149 -3.46 14.08 29.83
C VAL A 149 -2.15 14.18 29.07
N ASN A 150 -1.02 13.98 29.73
CA ASN A 150 0.31 14.12 29.13
C ASN A 150 0.62 13.01 28.09
N GLN A 151 -0.10 11.89 28.12
CA GLN A 151 0.13 10.75 27.22
C GLN A 151 -0.70 10.86 25.92
N LEU A 152 -1.86 11.53 25.96
CA LEU A 152 -2.78 11.68 24.82
C LEU A 152 -2.09 12.07 23.51
N PRO A 153 -1.22 13.10 23.45
CA PRO A 153 -0.62 13.50 22.18
C PRO A 153 0.24 12.41 21.55
N ALA A 154 0.98 11.66 22.37
CA ALA A 154 1.85 10.59 21.90
C ALA A 154 1.02 9.43 21.37
N VAL A 155 0.03 8.96 22.15
CA VAL A 155 -0.85 7.85 21.77
C VAL A 155 -1.60 8.14 20.47
N ILE A 156 -2.24 9.31 20.36
CA ILE A 156 -2.96 9.72 19.15
C ILE A 156 -2.02 9.84 17.94
N SER A 157 -0.83 10.42 18.13
CA SER A 157 0.17 10.52 17.06
C SER A 157 0.65 9.15 16.60
N ASN A 158 0.79 8.19 17.52
CA ASN A 158 1.18 6.83 17.18
C ASN A 158 0.13 6.14 16.30
N HIS A 159 -1.17 6.32 16.56
CA HIS A 159 -2.23 5.86 15.64
C HIS A 159 -2.19 6.56 14.29
N GLY A 160 -1.94 7.88 14.27
CA GLY A 160 -1.76 8.63 13.03
C GLY A 160 -0.63 8.08 12.15
N CYS A 161 0.38 7.47 12.76
CA CYS A 161 1.48 6.83 12.05
C CYS A 161 1.13 5.47 11.45
N LEU A 162 0.26 4.68 12.09
CA LEU A 162 -0.27 3.46 11.47
C LEU A 162 -1.10 3.78 10.23
N ALA A 163 -1.95 4.81 10.31
CA ALA A 163 -2.68 5.31 9.14
C ALA A 163 -1.72 5.80 8.03
N ALA A 164 -0.56 6.34 8.41
CA ALA A 164 0.46 6.75 7.45
C ALA A 164 1.14 5.56 6.77
N ILE A 165 1.41 4.46 7.47
CA ILE A 165 1.94 3.24 6.85
C ILE A 165 0.97 2.70 5.79
N VAL A 166 -0.34 2.72 6.03
CA VAL A 166 -1.35 2.36 5.01
C VAL A 166 -1.31 3.33 3.83
N THR A 167 -1.11 4.63 4.09
CA THR A 167 -0.98 5.65 3.02
C THR A 167 0.30 5.42 2.19
N GLU A 168 1.43 5.09 2.83
CA GLU A 168 2.68 4.72 2.16
C GLU A 168 2.48 3.49 1.27
N ALA A 169 1.75 2.49 1.75
CA ALA A 169 1.47 1.28 0.99
C ALA A 169 0.64 1.58 -0.28
N TRP A 170 -0.37 2.46 -0.19
CA TRP A 170 -1.12 2.90 -1.39
C TRP A 170 -0.24 3.63 -2.40
N ALA A 171 0.64 4.52 -1.92
CA ALA A 171 1.56 5.24 -2.79
C ALA A 171 2.58 4.32 -3.45
N ALA A 172 3.08 3.32 -2.70
CA ALA A 172 3.96 2.27 -3.20
C ALA A 172 3.28 1.45 -4.30
N GLU A 173 2.07 0.93 -4.05
CA GLU A 173 1.29 0.17 -5.04
C GLU A 173 1.03 0.97 -6.31
N LYS A 174 0.62 2.24 -6.16
CA LYS A 174 0.44 3.11 -7.31
C LYS A 174 1.70 3.23 -8.16
N GLU A 175 2.86 3.38 -7.54
CA GLU A 175 4.12 3.49 -8.25
C GLU A 175 4.51 2.15 -8.90
N ILE A 176 4.36 1.02 -8.19
CA ILE A 176 4.58 -0.33 -8.72
C ILE A 176 3.77 -0.54 -10.01
N TRP A 177 2.47 -0.27 -9.98
CA TRP A 177 1.60 -0.48 -11.15
C TRP A 177 1.86 0.52 -12.28
N THR A 178 2.33 1.72 -11.95
CA THR A 178 2.76 2.70 -12.95
C THR A 178 3.99 2.18 -13.70
N GLN A 179 4.99 1.69 -12.97
CA GLN A 179 6.23 1.17 -13.56
C GLN A 179 6.00 -0.18 -14.25
N ALA A 180 5.20 -1.09 -13.68
CA ALA A 180 4.86 -2.38 -14.28
C ALA A 180 4.27 -2.23 -15.70
N ARG A 181 3.31 -1.31 -15.85
CA ARG A 181 2.69 -1.03 -17.15
C ARG A 181 3.69 -0.41 -18.13
N ALA A 182 4.58 0.46 -17.66
CA ALA A 182 5.63 1.05 -18.48
C ALA A 182 6.69 0.02 -18.93
N ASP A 183 7.11 -0.87 -18.03
CA ASP A 183 8.06 -1.95 -18.30
C ASP A 183 7.47 -2.97 -19.29
N ARG A 184 6.19 -3.35 -19.12
CA ARG A 184 5.45 -4.18 -20.10
C ARG A 184 5.46 -3.55 -21.49
N ASP A 185 5.07 -2.28 -21.60
CA ASP A 185 5.00 -1.57 -22.88
C ASP A 185 6.39 -1.45 -23.53
N THR A 186 7.42 -1.18 -22.72
CA THR A 186 8.82 -1.14 -23.16
C THR A 186 9.29 -2.51 -23.63
N HIS A 187 8.95 -3.58 -22.92
CA HIS A 187 9.31 -4.94 -23.29
C HIS A 187 8.69 -5.35 -24.63
N VAL A 188 7.41 -5.02 -24.86
CA VAL A 188 6.73 -5.23 -26.14
C VAL A 188 7.43 -4.44 -27.27
N GLU A 189 7.81 -3.19 -27.05
CA GLU A 189 8.57 -2.39 -28.01
C GLU A 189 9.93 -3.04 -28.34
N LYS A 190 10.69 -3.45 -27.32
CA LYS A 190 12.01 -4.07 -27.51
C LYS A 190 11.94 -5.45 -28.15
N ALA A 191 10.94 -6.26 -27.80
CA ALA A 191 10.68 -7.53 -28.45
C ALA A 191 10.33 -7.36 -29.93
N THR A 192 9.46 -6.39 -30.25
CA THR A 192 9.11 -6.04 -31.64
C THR A 192 10.37 -5.67 -32.42
N ALA A 193 11.20 -4.78 -31.88
CA ALA A 193 12.44 -4.36 -32.52
C ALA A 193 13.46 -5.51 -32.71
N ALA A 194 13.56 -6.43 -31.74
CA ALA A 194 14.44 -7.59 -31.83
C ALA A 194 13.99 -8.57 -32.92
N LEU A 195 12.67 -8.83 -33.01
CA LEU A 195 12.09 -9.68 -34.05
C LEU A 195 12.25 -9.05 -35.45
N ASP A 196 12.02 -7.74 -35.59
CA ASP A 196 12.26 -7.01 -36.84
C ASP A 196 13.73 -7.07 -37.26
N SER A 197 14.66 -6.83 -36.32
CA SER A 197 16.11 -6.91 -36.56
C SER A 197 16.55 -8.30 -37.03
N TYR A 198 15.99 -9.35 -36.43
CA TYR A 198 16.22 -10.72 -36.85
C TYR A 198 15.67 -10.99 -38.26
N ALA A 199 14.45 -10.53 -38.56
CA ALA A 199 13.85 -10.69 -39.88
C ALA A 199 14.69 -10.06 -41.00
N GLU A 200 15.36 -8.95 -40.72
CA GLU A 200 16.22 -8.26 -41.68
C GLU A 200 17.57 -8.97 -41.91
N SER A 201 18.24 -9.38 -40.82
CA SER A 201 19.67 -9.71 -40.86
C SER A 201 20.03 -11.14 -40.48
N GLU A 202 19.10 -11.95 -39.97
CA GLU A 202 19.35 -13.32 -39.47
C GLU A 202 20.38 -13.39 -38.33
N GLY A 203 20.75 -12.23 -37.75
CA GLY A 203 21.73 -12.13 -36.67
C GLY A 203 21.08 -12.21 -35.29
N THR A 204 21.91 -12.51 -34.28
CA THR A 204 21.51 -12.44 -32.87
C THR A 204 20.93 -11.06 -32.57
N SER A 205 19.72 -11.04 -32.03
CA SER A 205 19.02 -9.83 -31.62
C SER A 205 18.73 -9.87 -30.12
N GLU A 206 18.58 -8.70 -29.51
CA GLU A 206 18.56 -8.56 -28.05
C GLU A 206 17.34 -7.77 -27.58
N ILE A 207 16.77 -8.19 -26.46
CA ILE A 207 15.72 -7.50 -25.71
C ILE A 207 16.38 -7.02 -24.42
N LYS A 208 16.68 -5.72 -24.34
CA LYS A 208 17.44 -5.14 -23.23
C LYS A 208 16.87 -3.81 -22.76
N PHE A 209 16.59 -3.70 -21.47
CA PHE A 209 16.28 -2.43 -20.82
C PHE A 209 16.42 -2.53 -19.29
N LEU A 210 16.46 -1.38 -18.64
CA LEU A 210 16.42 -1.28 -17.19
C LEU A 210 14.97 -1.34 -16.72
N LEU A 211 14.65 -2.22 -15.75
CA LEU A 211 13.31 -2.30 -15.19
C LEU A 211 13.04 -1.09 -14.27
N GLY A 212 12.03 -0.30 -14.63
CA GLY A 212 11.52 0.80 -13.81
C GLY A 212 10.91 0.33 -12.50
N LEU A 213 10.48 -0.94 -12.42
CA LEU A 213 10.01 -1.59 -11.18
C LEU A 213 11.06 -1.62 -10.07
N THR A 214 12.35 -1.46 -10.39
CA THR A 214 13.41 -1.38 -9.39
C THR A 214 13.14 -0.26 -8.38
N GLY A 215 12.87 -0.62 -7.13
CA GLY A 215 12.66 0.34 -6.05
C GLY A 215 11.39 1.19 -6.18
N ALA A 216 10.44 0.78 -7.04
CA ALA A 216 9.18 1.49 -7.24
C ALA A 216 8.38 1.62 -5.93
N ALA A 217 8.31 0.55 -5.14
CA ALA A 217 7.65 0.55 -3.84
C ALA A 217 8.23 1.63 -2.90
N LEU A 218 9.56 1.73 -2.85
CA LEU A 218 10.27 2.70 -2.03
C LEU A 218 10.06 4.13 -2.52
N ALA A 219 10.07 4.35 -3.84
CA ALA A 219 9.84 5.66 -4.43
C ALA A 219 8.44 6.17 -4.08
N GLY A 220 7.42 5.33 -4.21
CA GLY A 220 6.05 5.64 -3.81
C GLY A 220 5.92 5.94 -2.32
N ALA A 221 6.42 5.06 -1.44
CA ALA A 221 6.37 5.26 0.01
C ALA A 221 7.13 6.52 0.46
N SER A 222 8.32 6.78 -0.09
CA SER A 222 9.15 7.94 0.27
C SER A 222 8.51 9.28 -0.09
N ALA A 223 7.66 9.31 -1.12
CA ALA A 223 6.89 10.51 -1.48
C ALA A 223 5.92 10.92 -0.36
N ILE A 224 5.38 9.97 0.40
CA ILE A 224 4.52 10.24 1.57
C ILE A 224 5.35 10.68 2.77
N ALA A 225 6.44 9.96 3.09
CA ALA A 225 7.30 10.28 4.22
C ALA A 225 7.90 11.70 4.12
N SER A 226 8.36 12.09 2.93
CA SER A 226 8.86 13.46 2.66
C SER A 226 7.78 14.54 2.70
N GLY A 227 6.50 14.15 2.67
CA GLY A 227 5.33 15.03 2.78
C GLY A 227 5.04 15.57 4.18
N GLY A 228 5.90 15.27 5.18
CA GLY A 228 5.83 15.87 6.52
C GLY A 228 5.23 14.98 7.61
N VAL A 229 5.02 13.69 7.34
CA VAL A 229 4.65 12.72 8.38
C VAL A 229 5.90 12.35 9.18
N THR A 230 5.91 12.66 10.48
CA THR A 230 7.02 12.27 11.37
C THR A 230 6.63 11.03 12.15
N LEU A 231 7.35 9.93 11.96
CA LEU A 231 7.13 8.69 12.71
C LEU A 231 7.76 8.79 14.12
N PRO A 232 7.04 8.41 15.19
CA PRO A 232 7.58 8.18 16.52
C PRO A 232 8.76 7.23 16.44
N PHE A 233 9.74 7.38 17.35
CA PHE A 233 10.97 6.59 17.33
C PHE A 233 10.70 5.07 17.32
N ALA A 234 9.67 4.60 18.03
CA ALA A 234 9.29 3.19 18.05
C ALA A 234 8.77 2.68 16.70
N LEU A 235 8.10 3.53 15.90
CA LEU A 235 7.56 3.18 14.58
C LEU A 235 8.47 3.58 13.42
N ALA A 236 9.52 4.36 13.67
CA ALA A 236 10.46 4.79 12.64
C ALA A 236 11.15 3.61 11.92
N THR A 237 11.21 2.45 12.57
CA THR A 237 11.77 1.21 11.99
C THR A 237 10.76 0.38 11.22
N ALA A 238 9.47 0.72 11.24
CA ALA A 238 8.38 -0.14 10.80
C ALA A 238 7.75 0.28 9.45
N GLY A 239 8.14 1.42 8.87
CA GLY A 239 7.64 1.89 7.57
C GLY A 239 8.28 1.17 6.39
N ILE A 240 7.66 1.22 5.20
CA ILE A 240 8.18 0.57 3.98
C ILE A 240 9.59 1.11 3.64
N THR A 241 9.80 2.40 3.90
CA THR A 241 11.07 3.08 3.64
C THR A 241 12.24 2.52 4.45
N SER A 242 12.00 1.99 5.65
CA SER A 242 13.05 1.46 6.53
C SER A 242 13.62 0.11 6.05
N LEU A 243 12.82 -0.66 5.32
CA LEU A 243 13.19 -1.99 4.81
C LEU A 243 14.19 -1.93 3.64
N SER A 244 14.32 -0.77 3.00
CA SER A 244 15.13 -0.59 1.80
C SER A 244 16.63 -0.86 2.00
N ALA A 245 17.16 -0.67 3.21
CA ALA A 245 18.59 -0.85 3.49
C ALA A 245 19.02 -2.32 3.59
N THR A 246 18.07 -3.24 3.72
CA THR A 246 18.32 -4.67 3.96
C THR A 246 17.70 -5.57 2.90
N ASN A 247 16.95 -5.00 1.96
CA ASN A 247 16.18 -5.78 1.00
C ASN A 247 16.87 -5.81 -0.38
N ASP A 248 17.16 -7.02 -0.86
CA ASP A 248 17.82 -7.27 -2.14
C ASP A 248 16.98 -6.80 -3.35
N TYR A 249 15.67 -6.56 -3.17
CA TYR A 249 14.75 -6.11 -4.22
C TYR A 249 14.84 -4.61 -4.55
N VAL A 250 15.77 -3.88 -3.93
CA VAL A 250 15.98 -2.43 -4.15
C VAL A 250 17.20 -2.15 -5.05
N GLY A 251 17.83 -3.21 -5.59
CA GLY A 251 18.95 -3.11 -6.52
C GLY A 251 18.54 -2.96 -7.99
N GLU A 252 19.43 -2.37 -8.81
CA GLU A 252 19.21 -2.18 -10.26
C GLU A 252 18.94 -3.50 -11.00
N LEU A 253 17.68 -3.75 -11.37
CA LEU A 253 17.29 -4.93 -12.15
C LEU A 253 17.30 -4.61 -13.65
N ARG A 254 18.10 -5.35 -14.41
CA ARG A 254 18.15 -5.26 -15.87
C ARG A 254 17.49 -6.49 -16.46
N LEU A 255 16.62 -6.27 -17.44
CA LEU A 255 16.14 -7.33 -18.31
C LEU A 255 17.13 -7.41 -19.48
N GLU A 256 17.80 -8.55 -19.61
CA GLU A 256 18.73 -8.83 -20.71
C GLU A 256 18.50 -10.22 -21.28
N ARG A 257 17.83 -10.27 -22.43
CA ARG A 257 17.56 -11.51 -23.16
C ARG A 257 18.05 -11.37 -24.61
N SER A 258 18.39 -12.48 -25.25
CA SER A 258 18.80 -12.51 -26.65
C SER A 258 18.41 -13.82 -27.32
N GLY A 259 18.35 -13.81 -28.65
CA GLY A 259 18.06 -14.99 -29.45
C GLY A 259 18.61 -14.85 -30.86
N ASP A 260 18.94 -15.97 -31.49
CA ASP A 260 19.42 -16.10 -32.87
C ASP A 260 18.41 -16.82 -33.78
N SER A 261 17.21 -17.08 -33.27
CA SER A 261 16.08 -17.61 -34.04
C SER A 261 14.76 -16.96 -33.61
N TYR A 262 13.73 -17.11 -34.46
CA TYR A 262 12.34 -16.76 -34.10
C TYR A 262 11.91 -17.44 -32.78
N GLN A 263 12.23 -18.73 -32.61
CA GLN A 263 11.83 -19.49 -31.42
C GLN A 263 12.51 -18.96 -30.16
N ASP A 264 13.79 -18.63 -30.24
CA ASP A 264 14.55 -18.09 -29.11
C ASP A 264 14.09 -16.68 -28.74
N LEU A 265 13.80 -15.84 -29.74
CA LEU A 265 13.29 -14.48 -29.50
C LEU A 265 11.88 -14.47 -28.92
N MET A 266 11.00 -15.38 -29.35
CA MET A 266 9.68 -15.53 -28.73
C MET A 266 9.76 -16.09 -27.31
N ALA A 267 10.64 -17.06 -27.05
CA ALA A 267 10.88 -17.57 -25.70
C ALA A 267 11.50 -16.48 -24.79
N ALA A 268 12.38 -15.63 -25.32
CA ALA A 268 12.92 -14.47 -24.63
C ALA A 268 11.85 -13.41 -24.33
N PHE A 269 10.91 -13.19 -25.24
CA PHE A 269 9.75 -12.33 -25.02
C PHE A 269 8.87 -12.86 -23.88
N GLU A 270 8.49 -14.14 -23.93
CA GLU A 270 7.68 -14.80 -22.88
C GLU A 270 8.37 -14.75 -21.52
N SER A 271 9.65 -15.15 -21.45
CA SER A 271 10.42 -15.14 -20.21
C SER A 271 10.61 -13.74 -19.65
N GLY A 272 10.70 -12.72 -20.51
CA GLY A 272 10.82 -11.33 -20.06
C GLY A 272 9.52 -10.80 -19.42
N LEU A 273 8.35 -11.33 -19.80
CA LEU A 273 7.11 -11.02 -19.09
C LEU A 273 7.11 -11.70 -17.71
N ASP A 274 7.58 -12.94 -17.61
CA ASP A 274 7.75 -13.61 -16.32
C ASP A 274 8.73 -12.86 -15.40
N ASP A 275 9.82 -12.30 -15.95
CA ASP A 275 10.77 -11.47 -15.20
C ASP A 275 10.09 -10.20 -14.64
N ILE A 276 9.18 -9.57 -15.40
CA ILE A 276 8.41 -8.41 -14.94
C ILE A 276 7.42 -8.83 -13.84
N ASP A 277 6.75 -9.99 -13.98
CA ASP A 277 5.84 -10.52 -12.96
C ASP A 277 6.56 -10.83 -11.64
N GLU A 278 7.76 -11.42 -11.73
CA GLU A 278 8.62 -11.66 -10.57
C GLU A 278 9.01 -10.32 -9.91
N ALA A 279 9.40 -9.32 -10.69
CA ALA A 279 9.73 -8.00 -10.17
C ALA A 279 8.54 -7.32 -9.46
N ILE A 280 7.32 -7.42 -10.00
CA ILE A 280 6.08 -6.97 -9.32
C ILE A 280 5.92 -7.69 -7.99
N THR A 281 6.02 -9.03 -8.01
CA THR A 281 5.88 -9.88 -6.81
C THR A 281 6.85 -9.47 -5.71
N GLN A 282 8.11 -9.18 -6.07
CA GLN A 282 9.15 -8.73 -5.15
C GLN A 282 8.81 -7.36 -4.55
N GLN A 283 8.38 -6.39 -5.37
CA GLN A 283 8.02 -5.06 -4.87
C GLN A 283 6.77 -5.10 -3.98
N GLU A 284 5.72 -5.85 -4.34
CA GLU A 284 4.53 -6.00 -3.50
C GLU A 284 4.86 -6.75 -2.19
N THR A 285 5.80 -7.69 -2.22
CA THR A 285 6.30 -8.36 -1.01
C THR A 285 6.94 -7.36 -0.05
N LEU A 286 7.73 -6.41 -0.55
CA LEU A 286 8.31 -5.35 0.27
C LEU A 286 7.23 -4.48 0.94
N VAL A 287 6.18 -4.12 0.20
CA VAL A 287 5.05 -3.35 0.75
C VAL A 287 4.32 -4.14 1.84
N ARG A 288 4.04 -5.43 1.58
CA ARG A 288 3.40 -6.33 2.54
C ARG A 288 4.24 -6.47 3.81
N GLU A 289 5.54 -6.72 3.68
CA GLU A 289 6.47 -6.81 4.81
C GLU A 289 6.53 -5.50 5.61
N GLY A 290 6.42 -4.34 4.95
CA GLY A 290 6.31 -3.04 5.63
C GLY A 290 5.05 -2.93 6.48
N LEU A 291 3.90 -3.35 5.95
CA LEU A 291 2.64 -3.39 6.72
C LEU A 291 2.71 -4.39 7.88
N GLU A 292 3.26 -5.59 7.65
CA GLU A 292 3.45 -6.61 8.68
C GLU A 292 4.39 -6.13 9.79
N ASN A 293 5.50 -5.49 9.46
CA ASN A 293 6.44 -4.93 10.42
C ASN A 293 5.80 -3.76 11.20
N GLY A 294 5.05 -2.90 10.52
CA GLY A 294 4.18 -1.88 11.13
C GLY A 294 3.30 -2.48 12.22
N TRP A 295 2.59 -3.55 11.88
CA TRP A 295 1.72 -4.27 12.80
C TRP A 295 2.47 -4.95 13.96
N GLN A 296 3.55 -5.68 13.68
CA GLN A 296 4.33 -6.34 14.72
C GLN A 296 4.97 -5.34 15.69
N THR A 297 5.41 -4.19 15.18
CA THR A 297 5.94 -3.11 16.01
C THR A 297 4.87 -2.52 16.91
N PHE A 298 3.64 -2.33 16.39
CA PHE A 298 2.47 -1.95 17.18
C PHE A 298 2.18 -2.95 18.29
N GLU A 299 2.11 -4.24 17.93
CA GLU A 299 1.81 -5.32 18.87
C GLU A 299 2.90 -5.46 19.95
N ALA A 300 4.17 -5.29 19.60
CA ALA A 300 5.28 -5.35 20.55
C ALA A 300 5.31 -4.15 21.52
N HIS A 301 4.64 -3.05 21.18
CA HIS A 301 4.67 -1.80 21.94
C HIS A 301 3.27 -1.29 22.30
N ARG A 302 2.33 -2.18 22.64
CA ARG A 302 0.92 -1.84 22.96
C ARG A 302 0.76 -0.64 23.90
N ALA A 303 1.62 -0.53 24.92
CA ALA A 303 1.61 0.57 25.88
C ALA A 303 1.90 1.97 25.28
N LEU A 304 2.33 2.06 24.02
CA LEU A 304 2.46 3.32 23.29
C LEU A 304 1.15 3.74 22.61
N PHE A 305 0.18 2.83 22.53
CA PHE A 305 -1.05 2.99 21.77
C PHE A 305 -2.31 2.86 22.64
N ASP A 306 -2.14 2.33 23.84
CA ASP A 306 -3.14 2.26 24.89
C ASP A 306 -2.84 3.30 25.97
N LEU A 307 -3.89 3.99 26.44
CA LEU A 307 -3.82 4.82 27.63
C LEU A 307 -4.00 3.92 28.85
N THR A 308 -3.01 3.08 29.16
CA THR A 308 -3.13 2.21 30.34
C THR A 308 -3.35 3.09 31.59
N PRO A 309 -4.54 3.09 32.21
CA PRO A 309 -4.79 3.92 33.38
C PRO A 309 -4.03 3.27 34.52
N ARG A 310 -2.83 3.77 34.83
CA ARG A 310 -2.09 3.30 35.99
C ARG A 310 -2.80 3.79 37.23
N VAL A 311 -3.59 2.89 37.80
CA VAL A 311 -3.97 2.91 39.21
C VAL A 311 -2.67 2.87 40.01
N SER A 312 -2.38 3.93 40.75
CA SER A 312 -1.13 4.04 41.53
C SER A 312 -1.25 3.21 42.80
N ASP A 313 -0.29 2.31 43.02
CA ASP A 313 -0.01 1.60 44.27
C ASP A 313 -0.04 2.58 45.46
N ASP A 314 -0.95 2.36 46.41
CA ASP A 314 -1.12 3.16 47.63
C ASP A 314 0.04 2.96 48.63
N GLY A 315 0.94 2.02 48.33
CA GLY A 315 2.16 1.75 49.07
C GLY A 315 1.97 0.86 50.30
N ASP A 316 0.83 0.18 50.45
CA ASP A 316 0.56 -0.71 51.58
C ASP A 316 1.16 -2.13 51.42
N GLY A 317 1.58 -2.48 50.19
CA GLY A 317 2.23 -3.76 49.85
C GLY A 317 1.28 -4.97 49.77
N GLY A 318 -0.03 -4.73 49.73
CA GLY A 318 -1.08 -5.74 49.56
C GLY A 318 -1.28 -6.13 48.10
N TRP A 319 -1.11 -7.42 47.79
CA TRP A 319 -1.51 -7.95 46.49
C TRP A 319 -3.05 -7.96 46.39
N GLY A 320 -3.62 -7.07 45.57
CA GLY A 320 -5.06 -6.98 45.30
C GLY A 320 -5.72 -5.64 45.65
N ASP A 321 -4.93 -4.63 45.99
CA ASP A 321 -5.37 -3.26 46.11
C ASP A 321 -5.53 -2.64 44.70
N GLU A 322 -6.77 -2.46 44.25
CA GLU A 322 -7.13 -1.59 43.12
C GLU A 322 -7.65 -0.26 43.68
N THR A 323 -6.83 0.48 44.43
CA THR A 323 -7.22 1.82 44.90
C THR A 323 -7.13 2.82 43.75
N SER A 324 -8.30 3.25 43.29
CA SER A 324 -8.50 4.42 42.43
C SER A 324 -7.44 5.51 42.63
N ILE A 325 -7.07 6.23 41.55
CA ILE A 325 -6.19 7.44 41.49
C ILE A 325 -6.43 8.50 42.60
N PHE A 326 -7.45 8.32 43.45
CA PHE A 326 -7.97 9.22 44.46
C PHE A 326 -7.97 8.68 45.90
N ASP A 327 -7.44 7.49 46.21
CA ASP A 327 -7.34 7.03 47.61
C ASP A 327 -6.11 7.63 48.30
N VAL A 328 -6.20 8.93 48.62
CA VAL A 328 -5.16 9.65 49.37
C VAL A 328 -5.40 9.45 50.86
N THR A 329 -4.78 8.44 51.45
CA THR A 329 -4.90 8.11 52.88
C THR A 329 -4.19 9.11 53.81
N ASP A 330 -3.40 10.04 53.26
CA ASP A 330 -2.63 11.01 54.05
C ASP A 330 -3.28 12.40 54.07
N ALA A 331 -3.92 12.73 55.20
CA ALA A 331 -4.60 14.00 55.42
C ALA A 331 -3.66 15.24 55.38
N GLY A 332 -2.34 15.06 55.26
CA GLY A 332 -1.37 16.12 55.01
C GLY A 332 -1.21 16.55 53.55
N ALA A 333 -1.67 15.74 52.57
CA ALA A 333 -1.56 15.99 51.13
C ALA A 333 -2.79 16.71 50.51
N LEU A 334 -3.73 17.13 51.37
CA LEU A 334 -5.13 17.49 51.11
C LEU A 334 -5.42 18.83 50.40
N ALA A 335 -4.49 19.42 49.65
CA ALA A 335 -4.84 20.57 48.82
C ALA A 335 -5.28 20.12 47.42
N VAL A 336 -6.42 19.41 47.33
CA VAL A 336 -7.10 19.26 46.04
C VAL A 336 -7.73 20.61 45.71
N VAL A 337 -7.10 21.38 44.82
CA VAL A 337 -7.67 22.63 44.32
C VAL A 337 -8.52 22.28 43.11
N ILE A 338 -9.83 22.30 43.31
CA ILE A 338 -10.80 22.20 42.22
C ILE A 338 -11.05 23.62 41.71
N PRO A 339 -10.72 23.92 40.44
CA PRO A 339 -11.01 25.22 39.85
C PRO A 339 -12.52 25.41 39.67
N GLY A 340 -12.96 26.64 39.42
CA GLY A 340 -14.38 26.94 39.26
C GLY A 340 -15.05 26.14 38.12
N GLU A 341 -16.38 26.00 38.18
CA GLU A 341 -17.20 25.22 37.24
C GLU A 341 -16.90 25.51 35.76
N ALA A 342 -16.50 26.73 35.41
CA ALA A 342 -16.12 27.09 34.05
C ALA A 342 -14.89 26.33 33.53
N VAL A 343 -13.90 26.08 34.38
CA VAL A 343 -12.67 25.32 34.04
C VAL A 343 -12.98 23.84 33.91
N VAL A 344 -13.76 23.29 34.85
CA VAL A 344 -14.24 21.90 34.80
C VAL A 344 -15.07 21.67 33.52
N GLY A 345 -15.98 22.60 33.20
CA GLY A 345 -16.78 22.55 31.99
C GLY A 345 -15.95 22.63 30.70
N SER A 346 -14.90 23.46 30.68
CA SER A 346 -14.00 23.59 29.53
C SER A 346 -13.14 22.36 29.32
N LEU A 347 -12.57 21.80 30.39
CA LEU A 347 -11.81 20.54 30.35
C LEU A 347 -12.67 19.38 29.82
N SER A 348 -13.87 19.22 30.39
CA SER A 348 -14.84 18.22 29.94
C SER A 348 -15.23 18.40 28.47
N SER A 349 -15.47 19.65 28.04
CA SER A 349 -15.78 19.93 26.64
C SER A 349 -14.61 19.59 25.71
N GLY A 350 -13.38 19.87 26.14
CA GLY A 350 -12.16 19.48 25.43
C GLY A 350 -12.07 17.96 25.25
N MET A 351 -12.29 17.19 26.32
CA MET A 351 -12.28 15.72 26.28
C MET A 351 -13.39 15.15 25.39
N LYS A 352 -14.61 15.69 25.46
CA LYS A 352 -15.72 15.27 24.58
C LYS A 352 -15.44 15.56 23.11
N ASN A 353 -14.91 16.74 22.80
CA ASN A 353 -14.54 17.09 21.43
C ASN A 353 -13.37 16.25 20.92
N LEU A 354 -12.41 15.92 21.78
CA LEU A 354 -11.32 15.01 21.45
C LEU A 354 -11.86 13.61 21.11
N ALA A 355 -12.71 13.04 21.96
CA ALA A 355 -13.36 11.75 21.68
C ALA A 355 -14.18 11.78 20.38
N HIS A 356 -14.94 12.85 20.14
CA HIS A 356 -15.69 12.99 18.89
C HIS A 356 -14.79 13.07 17.66
N GLY A 357 -13.65 13.77 17.75
CA GLY A 357 -12.69 13.81 16.66
C GLY A 357 -11.99 12.47 16.41
N LEU A 358 -11.78 11.65 17.44
CA LEU A 358 -11.30 10.27 17.30
C LEU A 358 -12.34 9.38 16.60
N GLU A 359 -13.62 9.49 16.98
CA GLU A 359 -14.72 8.82 16.28
C GLU A 359 -14.82 9.23 14.82
N ASP A 360 -14.60 10.49 14.50
CA ASP A 360 -14.59 10.97 13.13
C ASP A 360 -13.40 10.39 12.32
N ALA A 361 -12.31 9.99 12.98
CA ALA A 361 -11.15 9.39 12.33
C ALA A 361 -11.37 7.90 11.99
N ASP A 362 -12.05 7.15 12.85
CA ASP A 362 -12.35 5.71 12.70
C ASP A 362 -12.86 5.31 11.29
N PRO A 363 -13.95 5.89 10.75
CA PRO A 363 -14.45 5.51 9.44
C PRO A 363 -13.50 5.86 8.29
N LYS A 364 -12.60 6.83 8.47
CA LYS A 364 -11.60 7.20 7.45
C LYS A 364 -10.49 6.16 7.36
N ILE A 365 -10.14 5.54 8.49
CA ILE A 365 -9.12 4.49 8.56
C ILE A 365 -9.61 3.23 7.88
N ILE A 366 -10.83 2.81 8.22
CA ILE A 366 -11.48 1.64 7.61
C ILE A 366 -11.62 1.86 6.10
N ALA A 367 -12.21 2.98 5.69
CA ALA A 367 -12.40 3.26 4.26
C ALA A 367 -11.07 3.33 3.50
N GLY A 368 -10.02 3.89 4.12
CA GLY A 368 -8.68 3.92 3.53
C GLY A 368 -8.05 2.54 3.38
N ALA A 369 -8.45 1.55 4.19
CA ALA A 369 -7.94 0.19 4.14
C ALA A 369 -8.80 -0.76 3.28
N GLU A 370 -10.11 -0.52 3.19
CA GLU A 370 -11.08 -1.39 2.49
C GLU A 370 -11.04 -1.27 0.96
N GLU A 371 -10.47 -0.20 0.40
CA GLU A 371 -10.35 -0.03 -1.05
C GLU A 371 -9.41 -1.05 -1.71
N GLY A 372 -8.78 -1.97 -0.95
CA GLY A 372 -7.85 -3.01 -1.42
C GLY A 372 -8.40 -3.93 -2.54
N GLY A 373 -9.72 -3.97 -2.76
CA GLY A 373 -10.31 -4.63 -3.94
C GLY A 373 -9.80 -4.08 -5.28
N LEU A 374 -9.32 -2.83 -5.32
CA LEU A 374 -8.70 -2.21 -6.50
C LEU A 374 -7.34 -2.83 -6.86
N LEU A 375 -6.62 -3.36 -5.88
CA LEU A 375 -5.33 -4.04 -6.06
C LEU A 375 -5.52 -5.49 -6.51
N SER A 376 -6.70 -6.06 -6.30
CA SER A 376 -7.01 -7.44 -6.67
C SER A 376 -8.24 -7.53 -7.57
N PRO A 377 -8.20 -6.98 -8.80
CA PRO A 377 -9.22 -7.27 -9.80
C PRO A 377 -9.40 -8.80 -9.94
N SER A 378 -10.64 -9.29 -10.09
CA SER A 378 -10.92 -10.73 -10.08
C SER A 378 -10.21 -11.53 -11.18
N ALA A 379 -9.74 -10.85 -12.23
CA ALA A 379 -9.02 -11.43 -13.37
C ALA A 379 -7.49 -11.25 -13.30
N ARG A 380 -6.97 -10.63 -12.23
CA ARG A 380 -5.54 -10.37 -12.05
C ARG A 380 -4.80 -11.67 -11.75
N GLU A 381 -3.80 -11.99 -12.57
CA GLU A 381 -2.94 -13.17 -12.41
C GLU A 381 -1.46 -12.84 -12.13
N VAL A 382 -1.05 -11.59 -12.29
CA VAL A 382 0.33 -11.14 -12.00
C VAL A 382 0.49 -10.67 -10.55
N GLY A 383 1.70 -10.79 -9.98
CA GLY A 383 2.07 -10.40 -8.62
C GLY A 383 1.45 -11.27 -7.52
N LEU A 384 1.33 -10.72 -6.31
CA LEU A 384 0.79 -11.40 -5.13
C LEU A 384 -0.74 -11.59 -5.13
N ARG A 385 -1.46 -10.92 -6.02
CA ARG A 385 -2.93 -11.01 -6.16
C ARG A 385 -3.64 -10.72 -4.82
N TYR A 386 -4.74 -11.41 -4.54
CA TYR A 386 -5.58 -11.21 -3.34
C TYR A 386 -4.84 -11.42 -2.01
N ASN A 387 -3.90 -12.38 -1.94
CA ASN A 387 -3.19 -12.69 -0.70
C ASN A 387 -1.99 -11.74 -0.43
N GLY A 388 -1.86 -10.68 -1.23
CA GLY A 388 -0.80 -9.69 -1.12
C GLY A 388 -1.17 -8.52 -0.22
N VAL A 389 -0.86 -7.32 -0.71
CA VAL A 389 -0.91 -6.06 0.04
C VAL A 389 -2.32 -5.69 0.51
N ALA A 390 -3.35 -6.00 -0.28
CA ALA A 390 -4.74 -5.64 0.03
C ALA A 390 -5.22 -6.19 1.38
N ILE A 391 -4.94 -7.47 1.68
CA ILE A 391 -5.33 -8.09 2.96
C ILE A 391 -4.59 -7.43 4.12
N MET A 392 -3.28 -7.18 3.97
CA MET A 392 -2.50 -6.56 5.04
C MET A 392 -2.92 -5.11 5.30
N MET A 393 -3.28 -4.35 4.27
CA MET A 393 -3.87 -3.02 4.44
C MET A 393 -5.15 -3.10 5.29
N TRP A 394 -6.04 -4.05 4.96
CA TRP A 394 -7.27 -4.28 5.72
C TRP A 394 -6.99 -4.66 7.18
N ILE A 395 -6.09 -5.61 7.45
CA ILE A 395 -5.73 -6.03 8.81
C ILE A 395 -5.19 -4.85 9.63
N VAL A 396 -4.23 -4.10 9.08
CA VAL A 396 -3.65 -2.94 9.77
C VAL A 396 -4.73 -1.87 10.01
N GLY A 397 -5.58 -1.61 9.01
CA GLY A 397 -6.66 -0.65 9.11
C GLY A 397 -7.71 -1.01 10.15
N ASP A 398 -8.23 -2.24 10.12
CA ASP A 398 -9.27 -2.73 11.03
C ASP A 398 -8.78 -2.74 12.49
N ASN A 399 -7.55 -3.21 12.72
CA ASN A 399 -6.99 -3.21 14.06
C ASN A 399 -6.68 -1.78 14.57
N THR A 400 -6.22 -0.88 13.69
CA THR A 400 -6.02 0.54 14.05
C THR A 400 -7.36 1.20 14.40
N ALA A 401 -8.41 0.91 13.64
CA ALA A 401 -9.78 1.37 13.88
C ALA A 401 -10.31 0.87 15.23
N ALA A 402 -10.19 -0.43 15.52
CA ALA A 402 -10.55 -1.01 16.81
C ALA A 402 -9.77 -0.33 17.97
N SER A 403 -8.48 -0.08 17.79
CA SER A 403 -7.66 0.59 18.81
C SER A 403 -8.08 2.03 19.06
N ILE A 404 -8.55 2.74 18.03
CA ILE A 404 -9.07 4.10 18.18
C ILE A 404 -10.43 4.11 18.86
N ARG A 405 -11.28 3.10 18.63
CA ARG A 405 -12.54 2.96 19.37
C ARG A 405 -12.29 2.72 20.86
N ASP A 406 -11.30 1.89 21.19
CA ASP A 406 -10.85 1.67 22.56
C ASP A 406 -10.35 2.98 23.20
N LEU A 407 -9.44 3.70 22.53
CA LEU A 407 -8.96 5.01 22.96
C LEU A 407 -10.10 6.03 23.14
N THR A 408 -11.08 6.02 22.25
CA THR A 408 -12.26 6.90 22.33
C THR A 408 -13.06 6.59 23.60
N TRP A 409 -13.24 5.30 23.91
CA TRP A 409 -13.89 4.86 25.14
C TRP A 409 -13.09 5.33 26.37
N ASP A 410 -11.76 5.21 26.38
CA ASP A 410 -10.93 5.70 27.48
C ASP A 410 -11.09 7.20 27.72
N VAL A 411 -11.09 8.00 26.65
CA VAL A 411 -11.25 9.45 26.74
C VAL A 411 -12.62 9.82 27.32
N ARG A 412 -13.68 9.12 26.91
CA ARG A 412 -15.04 9.34 27.43
C ARG A 412 -15.18 8.96 28.89
N ASN A 413 -14.67 7.80 29.28
CA ASN A 413 -14.79 7.35 30.65
C ASN A 413 -13.91 8.17 31.58
N SER A 414 -12.75 8.63 31.13
CA SER A 414 -11.91 9.56 31.88
C SER A 414 -12.60 10.91 32.12
N GLU A 415 -13.40 11.39 31.16
CA GLU A 415 -14.20 12.62 31.33
C GLU A 415 -15.32 12.42 32.36
N ALA A 416 -16.04 11.30 32.27
CA ALA A 416 -17.09 10.94 33.21
C ALA A 416 -16.51 10.78 34.63
N MET A 417 -15.35 10.14 34.74
CA MET A 417 -14.63 9.92 36.00
C MET A 417 -14.25 11.24 36.63
N LEU A 418 -13.59 12.13 35.88
CA LEU A 418 -13.23 13.46 36.35
C LEU A 418 -14.45 14.24 36.88
N ARG A 419 -15.59 14.19 36.18
CA ARG A 419 -16.83 14.83 36.65
C ARG A 419 -17.38 14.22 37.92
N ALA A 420 -17.38 12.88 38.02
CA ALA A 420 -17.83 12.18 39.21
C ALA A 420 -16.97 12.56 40.42
N ILE A 421 -15.65 12.64 40.24
CA ILE A 421 -14.69 13.05 41.26
C ILE A 421 -14.94 14.50 41.71
N VAL A 422 -15.07 15.43 40.77
CA VAL A 422 -15.36 16.83 41.10
C VAL A 422 -16.67 16.96 41.88
N THR A 423 -17.69 16.19 41.48
CA THR A 423 -18.99 16.17 42.17
C THR A 423 -18.86 15.63 43.59
N ASP A 424 -18.10 14.54 43.77
CA ASP A 424 -17.89 13.91 45.06
C ASP A 424 -17.12 14.82 46.03
N PHE A 425 -16.04 15.46 45.58
CA PHE A 425 -15.32 16.43 46.40
C PHE A 425 -16.16 17.68 46.73
N THR A 426 -17.08 18.08 45.85
CA THR A 426 -17.91 19.29 46.06
C THR A 426 -19.07 19.02 47.02
N ASN A 427 -19.74 17.88 46.88
CA ASN A 427 -20.94 17.56 47.65
C ASN A 427 -20.63 16.75 48.92
N ALA A 428 -19.60 15.90 48.86
CA ALA A 428 -19.16 14.99 49.92
C ALA A 428 -20.32 14.16 50.51
N ASP A 429 -21.18 13.61 49.65
CA ASP A 429 -22.38 12.87 50.04
C ASP A 429 -22.37 11.40 49.57
N ALA A 430 -23.22 10.57 50.19
CA ALA A 430 -23.24 9.13 49.90
C ALA A 430 -23.71 8.81 48.46
N ALA A 431 -24.44 9.72 47.81
CA ALA A 431 -24.92 9.51 46.44
C ALA A 431 -23.82 9.84 45.42
N SER A 432 -23.00 10.87 45.66
CA SER A 432 -21.84 11.18 44.82
C SER A 432 -20.78 10.06 44.90
N GLN A 433 -20.54 9.53 46.10
CA GLN A 433 -19.61 8.42 46.29
C GLN A 433 -20.11 7.14 45.60
N ALA A 434 -21.40 6.81 45.74
CA ALA A 434 -21.99 5.66 45.05
C ALA A 434 -21.93 5.80 43.51
N GLY A 435 -22.11 7.00 42.98
CA GLY A 435 -21.96 7.26 41.54
C GLY A 435 -20.52 7.09 41.03
N LEU A 436 -19.53 7.48 41.85
CA LEU A 436 -18.12 7.26 41.55
C LEU A 436 -17.77 5.76 41.55
N ASP A 437 -18.26 5.00 42.54
CA ASP A 437 -18.02 3.56 42.65
C ASP A 437 -18.72 2.75 41.54
N ASP A 438 -19.92 3.16 41.10
CA ASP A 438 -20.59 2.55 39.95
C ASP A 438 -19.77 2.74 38.66
N LEU A 439 -19.23 3.96 38.44
CA LEU A 439 -18.38 4.25 37.29
C LEU A 439 -17.07 3.44 37.32
N ARG A 440 -16.45 3.28 38.51
CA ARG A 440 -15.29 2.39 38.70
C ARG A 440 -15.63 0.95 38.33
N GLY A 441 -16.80 0.45 38.74
CA GLY A 441 -17.28 -0.88 38.37
C GLY A 441 -17.48 -1.07 36.87
N GLN A 442 -17.95 -0.03 36.16
CA GLN A 442 -18.10 -0.06 34.69
C GLN A 442 -16.75 -0.11 33.96
N LEU A 443 -15.72 0.57 34.49
CA LEU A 443 -14.38 0.56 33.90
C LEU A 443 -13.72 -0.82 33.91
N VAL A 444 -14.03 -1.68 34.88
CA VAL A 444 -13.52 -3.06 34.97
C VAL A 444 -13.93 -3.90 33.74
N GLY A 445 -15.04 -3.55 33.09
CA GLY A 445 -15.52 -4.22 31.88
C GLY A 445 -14.78 -3.88 30.59
N GLY A 446 -14.03 -2.77 30.58
CA GLY A 446 -13.36 -2.23 29.38
C GLY A 446 -14.33 -1.76 28.29
N SER A 447 -13.77 -1.38 27.14
CA SER A 447 -14.54 -0.96 25.96
C SER A 447 -15.26 -2.13 25.26
N GLY A 448 -14.81 -3.36 25.50
CA GLY A 448 -15.23 -4.55 24.76
C GLY A 448 -14.52 -4.73 23.41
N GLU A 449 -13.70 -3.76 23.00
CA GLU A 449 -12.78 -3.88 21.89
C GLU A 449 -11.54 -4.66 22.36
N ASP A 450 -11.02 -5.54 21.50
CA ASP A 450 -9.69 -6.14 21.69
C ASP A 450 -8.91 -5.95 20.39
N PRO A 451 -8.28 -4.78 20.21
CA PRO A 451 -7.52 -4.49 19.01
C PRO A 451 -6.26 -5.35 18.87
N TRP A 452 -6.04 -6.30 19.78
CA TRP A 452 -4.82 -7.11 19.89
C TRP A 452 -5.05 -8.60 19.61
N ARG A 453 -6.23 -9.00 19.13
CA ARG A 453 -6.62 -10.41 18.93
C ARG A 453 -6.47 -10.94 17.52
#